data_AF-A0AA38ULD5-F1
#
_entry.id   AF-A0AA38ULD5-F1
#
_cell.length_a   1.000
_cell.length_b   1.000
_cell.length_c   1.000
_cell.angle_alpha   90.00
_cell.angle_beta   90.00
_cell.angle_gamma   90.00
#
_symmetry.space_group_name_H-M   'P 1'
#
loop_
_entity.id
_entity.type
_entity.pdbx_description
1 polymer ?
#
loop_
_entity_poly.entity_id
_entity_poly.type
_entity_poly.pdbx_seq_one_letter_code
_entity_poly.pdbx_strand_id
1 'polypeptide(L)'
;MRLKSYLSFQPTWTKVVDALFALNVPNSERKVDPAVRVNIFLQSWQTYQNKNQIPRLKTLTDTAKKYGLRIEGIAFSRVILRNMPIWYHREADPLIRSMNSTKASVCLRTKHKIRTVGETVDLTTKIQDEAHTQSSVCECTGCNEIRAKWKCEHPHGCANQAKKLLDTLPPKWDPRSELPEDYQGEYKTSREENRNNIKPFDKRITTAGSISDIFRIFTDPDTKTTNQLPNLKEPAEILEDVVAATDGSCENNGEEN
;
A
#
# COMPACT_ATOMS: atom_id res chain seq x y z
N MET A 1 14.80 18.84 -8.53
CA MET A 1 13.61 17.99 -8.33
C MET A 1 13.46 17.84 -6.83
N ARG A 2 12.31 18.21 -6.24
CA ARG A 2 12.12 18.19 -4.78
C ARG A 2 11.43 16.88 -4.39
N LEU A 3 12.01 16.14 -3.44
CA LEU A 3 11.49 14.85 -2.97
C LEU A 3 10.06 14.97 -2.43
N LYS A 4 9.76 15.98 -1.61
CA LYS A 4 8.40 16.27 -1.10
C LYS A 4 7.35 16.32 -2.23
N SER A 5 7.67 17.04 -3.31
CA SER A 5 6.77 17.16 -4.47
C SER A 5 6.63 15.84 -5.24
N TYR A 6 7.70 15.04 -5.35
CA TYR A 6 7.62 13.71 -5.97
C TYR A 6 6.67 12.78 -5.19
N LEU A 7 6.80 12.74 -3.86
CA LEU A 7 6.04 11.84 -3.00
C LEU A 7 4.55 12.18 -2.88
N SER A 8 4.16 13.41 -3.24
CA SER A 8 2.75 13.82 -3.28
C SER A 8 1.94 13.21 -4.42
N PHE A 9 2.60 12.59 -5.42
CA PHE A 9 2.01 12.04 -6.64
C PHE A 9 1.15 13.00 -7.50
N GLN A 10 1.05 14.29 -7.16
CA GLN A 10 0.22 15.26 -7.86
C GLN A 10 0.81 15.75 -9.20
N PRO A 11 2.11 16.08 -9.31
CA PRO A 11 2.63 16.68 -10.55
C PRO A 11 2.78 15.65 -11.68
N THR A 12 2.43 15.99 -12.93
CA THR A 12 2.56 15.08 -14.09
C THR A 12 3.98 14.57 -14.31
N TRP A 13 5.00 15.35 -13.94
CA TRP A 13 6.41 14.95 -14.09
C TRP A 13 6.80 13.74 -13.23
N THR A 14 6.06 13.44 -12.14
CA THR A 14 6.34 12.26 -11.31
C THR A 14 6.18 10.97 -12.11
N LYS A 15 5.16 10.90 -12.99
CA LYS A 15 4.94 9.79 -13.93
C LYS A 15 6.11 9.60 -14.89
N VAL A 16 6.72 10.70 -15.35
CA VAL A 16 7.92 10.65 -16.20
C VAL A 16 9.10 10.09 -15.41
N VAL A 17 9.26 10.50 -14.16
CA VAL A 17 10.33 10.00 -13.28
C VAL A 17 10.17 8.50 -13.00
N ASP A 18 8.95 8.07 -12.68
CA ASP A 18 8.62 6.66 -12.47
C ASP A 18 8.92 5.84 -13.73
N ALA A 19 8.53 6.33 -14.91
CA ALA A 19 8.84 5.69 -16.18
C ALA A 19 10.36 5.63 -16.43
N LEU A 20 11.12 6.69 -16.12
CA LEU A 20 12.57 6.69 -16.27
C LEU A 20 13.25 5.67 -15.34
N PHE A 21 12.79 5.55 -14.09
CA PHE A 21 13.28 4.49 -13.19
C PHE A 21 12.90 3.10 -13.70
N ALA A 22 11.65 2.91 -14.15
CA ALA A 22 11.17 1.64 -14.68
C ALA A 22 11.92 1.18 -15.94
N LEU A 23 12.35 2.10 -16.79
CA LEU A 23 13.12 1.81 -18.01
C LEU A 23 14.57 1.43 -17.70
N ASN A 24 15.15 2.01 -16.66
CA ASN A 24 16.58 1.87 -16.34
C ASN A 24 16.80 0.97 -15.13
N VAL A 25 16.65 -0.35 -15.31
CA VAL A 25 16.88 -1.34 -14.25
C VAL A 25 18.24 -2.03 -14.41
N PRO A 26 18.89 -2.47 -13.31
CA PRO A 26 20.10 -3.28 -13.39
C PRO A 26 19.82 -4.66 -13.99
N ASN A 27 20.88 -5.36 -14.40
CA ASN A 27 20.77 -6.70 -15.00
C ASN A 27 20.05 -7.72 -14.12
N SER A 28 20.20 -7.61 -12.79
CA SER A 28 19.51 -8.44 -11.80
C SER A 28 17.98 -8.33 -11.85
N GLU A 29 17.46 -7.21 -12.37
CA GLU A 29 16.03 -6.88 -12.40
C GLU A 29 15.42 -6.99 -13.81
N ARG A 30 16.20 -7.47 -14.80
CA ARG A 30 15.71 -7.64 -16.19
C ARG A 30 14.49 -8.55 -16.29
N LYS A 31 14.33 -9.50 -15.36
CA LYS A 31 13.19 -10.45 -15.32
C LYS A 31 11.92 -9.84 -14.72
N VAL A 32 12.01 -8.68 -14.08
CA VAL A 32 10.82 -7.95 -13.60
C VAL A 32 10.07 -7.43 -14.82
N ASP A 33 8.79 -7.74 -14.95
CA ASP A 33 7.98 -7.26 -16.08
C ASP A 33 7.91 -5.72 -16.08
N PRO A 34 8.31 -5.01 -17.16
CA PRO A 34 8.25 -3.55 -17.21
C PRO A 34 6.87 -2.98 -16.91
N ALA A 35 5.79 -3.71 -17.24
CA ALA A 35 4.42 -3.23 -17.06
C ALA A 35 3.96 -3.15 -15.59
N VAL A 36 4.75 -3.69 -14.64
CA VAL A 36 4.47 -3.64 -13.20
C VAL A 36 5.50 -2.85 -12.41
N ARG A 37 6.48 -2.23 -13.07
CA ARG A 37 7.45 -1.33 -12.45
C ARG A 37 6.80 0.04 -12.29
N VAL A 38 6.18 0.29 -11.14
CA VAL A 38 5.38 1.51 -10.89
C VAL A 38 6.19 2.53 -10.10
N ASN A 39 6.69 2.16 -8.92
CA ASN A 39 7.36 3.12 -8.03
C ASN A 39 8.43 2.44 -7.18
N ILE A 40 9.63 3.02 -7.16
CA ILE A 40 10.81 2.46 -6.50
C ILE A 40 10.75 2.50 -4.96
N PHE A 41 9.87 3.31 -4.38
CA PHE A 41 9.70 3.42 -2.93
C PHE A 41 8.54 2.56 -2.41
N LEU A 42 7.60 2.17 -3.27
CA LEU A 42 6.48 1.27 -2.94
C LEU A 42 6.78 -0.19 -3.26
N GLN A 43 7.84 -0.48 -4.01
CA GLN A 43 8.19 -1.81 -4.48
C GLN A 43 9.63 -2.20 -4.14
N SER A 44 9.92 -3.51 -4.20
CA SER A 44 11.22 -4.09 -3.85
C SER A 44 12.16 -4.31 -5.04
N TRP A 45 11.70 -4.11 -6.28
CA TRP A 45 12.60 -4.13 -7.45
C TRP A 45 13.53 -2.90 -7.44
N GLN A 46 14.73 -3.09 -7.96
CA GLN A 46 15.77 -2.05 -7.95
C GLN A 46 15.85 -1.30 -9.29
N THR A 47 16.15 -0.01 -9.20
CA THR A 47 16.49 0.85 -10.34
C THR A 47 18.02 0.98 -10.45
N TYR A 48 18.52 1.47 -11.58
CA TYR A 48 19.94 1.80 -11.77
C TYR A 48 20.44 2.82 -10.74
N GLN A 49 21.55 2.48 -10.07
CA GLN A 49 22.25 3.32 -9.10
C GLN A 49 23.75 3.35 -9.42
N ASN A 50 24.08 3.62 -10.69
CA ASN A 50 25.46 3.63 -11.19
C ASN A 50 25.85 5.03 -11.69
N LYS A 51 27.07 5.17 -12.20
CA LYS A 51 27.60 6.46 -12.72
C LYS A 51 26.79 7.03 -13.89
N ASN A 52 26.01 6.20 -14.59
CA ASN A 52 25.17 6.61 -15.70
C ASN A 52 23.76 7.05 -15.24
N GLN A 53 23.51 7.07 -13.92
CA GLN A 53 22.26 7.58 -13.38
C GLN A 53 22.06 9.05 -13.73
N ILE A 54 20.88 9.39 -14.25
CA ILE A 54 20.55 10.77 -14.59
C ILE A 54 20.75 11.63 -13.34
N PRO A 55 21.57 12.71 -13.37
CA PRO A 55 21.97 13.42 -12.16
C PRO A 55 20.80 13.88 -11.27
N ARG A 56 19.71 14.36 -11.89
CA ARG A 56 18.50 14.77 -11.15
C ARG A 56 17.77 13.61 -10.45
N LEU A 57 17.76 12.42 -11.07
CA LEU A 57 17.18 11.22 -10.46
C LEU A 57 18.07 10.69 -9.34
N LYS A 58 19.39 10.76 -9.54
CA LYS A 58 20.37 10.45 -8.49
C LYS A 58 20.17 11.34 -7.27
N THR A 59 20.02 12.66 -7.44
CA THR A 59 19.71 13.57 -6.33
C THR A 59 18.43 13.16 -5.60
N LEU A 60 17.38 12.74 -6.32
CA LEU A 60 16.13 12.27 -5.71
C LEU A 60 16.39 11.04 -4.81
N THR A 61 17.07 10.01 -5.33
CA THR A 61 17.35 8.78 -4.59
C THR A 61 18.33 9.00 -3.45
N ASP A 62 19.35 9.83 -3.64
CA ASP A 62 20.32 10.16 -2.60
C ASP A 62 19.68 10.97 -1.47
N THR A 63 18.76 11.89 -1.80
CA THR A 63 17.99 12.65 -0.80
C THR A 63 17.07 11.73 -0.01
N ALA A 64 16.35 10.83 -0.69
CA ALA A 64 15.52 9.83 -0.03
C ALA A 64 16.34 8.96 0.94
N LYS A 65 17.51 8.49 0.51
CA LYS A 65 18.41 7.71 1.36
C LYS A 65 18.95 8.52 2.54
N LYS A 66 19.42 9.75 2.29
CA LYS A 66 19.99 10.65 3.33
C LYS A 66 19.02 10.87 4.47
N TYR A 67 17.73 11.03 4.16
CA TYR A 67 16.70 11.30 5.15
C TYR A 67 15.92 10.05 5.57
N GLY A 68 16.42 8.84 5.30
CA GLY A 68 15.75 7.60 5.73
C GLY A 68 14.30 7.52 5.25
N LEU A 69 14.03 7.87 3.99
CA LEU A 69 12.67 7.75 3.45
C LEU A 69 12.24 6.27 3.47
N ARG A 70 11.10 6.00 4.09
CA ARG A 70 10.44 4.69 4.06
C ARG A 70 8.92 4.83 4.13
N ILE A 71 8.22 3.75 3.82
CA ILE A 71 6.77 3.67 4.06
C ILE A 71 6.55 3.20 5.50
N GLU A 72 5.89 4.02 6.31
CA GLU A 72 5.70 3.74 7.73
C GLU A 72 4.51 4.48 8.33
N GLY A 73 3.92 3.83 9.33
CA GLY A 73 2.76 4.28 10.11
C GLY A 73 2.44 3.21 11.15
N ILE A 74 1.53 3.48 12.07
CA ILE A 74 1.08 2.47 13.03
C ILE A 74 0.07 1.54 12.35
N ALA A 75 -0.94 2.12 11.69
CA ALA A 75 -1.90 1.44 10.84
C ALA A 75 -2.30 2.32 9.65
N PHE A 76 -2.87 1.72 8.61
CA PHE A 76 -3.28 2.41 7.39
C PHE A 76 -4.73 2.06 7.05
N SER A 77 -5.45 3.03 6.49
CA SER A 77 -6.82 2.79 6.02
C SER A 77 -6.87 1.77 4.88
N ARG A 78 -7.97 1.03 4.74
CA ARG A 78 -8.21 0.12 3.60
C ARG A 78 -8.05 0.81 2.25
N VAL A 79 -8.40 2.08 2.15
CA VAL A 79 -8.24 2.87 0.92
C VAL A 79 -6.78 2.93 0.52
N ILE A 80 -5.88 3.26 1.44
CA ILE A 80 -4.43 3.28 1.20
C ILE A 80 -3.94 1.87 0.85
N LEU A 81 -4.28 0.87 1.67
CA LEU A 81 -3.81 -0.51 1.46
C LEU A 81 -4.22 -1.06 0.10
N ARG A 82 -5.46 -0.82 -0.33
CA ARG A 82 -5.98 -1.27 -1.63
C ARG A 82 -5.29 -0.58 -2.81
N ASN A 83 -4.79 0.63 -2.64
CA ASN A 83 -4.09 1.36 -3.71
C ASN A 83 -2.61 0.97 -3.84
N MET A 84 -2.03 0.25 -2.86
CA MET A 84 -0.64 -0.23 -2.93
C MET A 84 -0.42 -1.19 -4.11
N PRO A 85 0.79 -1.20 -4.71
CA PRO A 85 1.12 -2.14 -5.78
C PRO A 85 1.29 -3.55 -5.22
N ILE A 86 0.58 -4.54 -5.79
CA ILE A 86 0.71 -5.94 -5.33
C ILE A 86 2.03 -6.57 -5.78
N TRP A 87 2.45 -6.30 -7.01
CA TRP A 87 3.64 -6.90 -7.57
C TRP A 87 4.89 -6.31 -6.91
N TYR A 88 5.77 -7.17 -6.41
CA TYR A 88 6.98 -6.74 -5.71
C TYR A 88 6.68 -5.76 -4.57
N HIS A 89 5.53 -5.88 -3.90
CA HIS A 89 5.16 -5.04 -2.76
C HIS A 89 6.32 -4.93 -1.76
N ARG A 90 6.63 -3.72 -1.30
CA ARG A 90 7.84 -3.43 -0.50
C ARG A 90 7.90 -4.26 0.79
N GLU A 91 6.78 -4.38 1.47
CA GLU A 91 6.66 -5.00 2.80
C GLU A 91 6.13 -6.44 2.75
N ALA A 92 5.96 -7.00 1.54
CA ALA A 92 5.58 -8.40 1.39
C ALA A 92 6.76 -9.33 1.71
N ASP A 93 6.45 -10.57 2.06
CA ASP A 93 7.43 -11.64 2.16
C ASP A 93 8.28 -11.73 0.86
N PRO A 94 9.62 -11.85 0.94
CA PRO A 94 10.50 -11.96 -0.22
C PRO A 94 10.10 -13.05 -1.23
N LEU A 95 9.38 -14.09 -0.80
CA LEU A 95 8.80 -15.13 -1.65
C LEU A 95 7.93 -14.55 -2.77
N ILE A 96 7.32 -13.37 -2.61
CA ILE A 96 6.53 -12.70 -3.67
C ILE A 96 7.33 -12.55 -4.98
N ARG A 97 8.66 -12.40 -4.89
CA ARG A 97 9.54 -12.25 -6.06
C ARG A 97 9.59 -13.51 -6.91
N SER A 98 9.45 -14.68 -6.30
CA SER A 98 9.44 -15.99 -6.98
C SER A 98 8.13 -16.25 -7.74
N MET A 99 7.04 -15.57 -7.36
CA MET A 99 5.70 -15.84 -7.87
C MET A 99 5.40 -15.19 -9.22
N ASN A 100 6.36 -14.47 -9.82
CA ASN A 100 6.12 -13.62 -10.99
C ASN A 100 6.08 -14.37 -12.32
N SER A 101 6.70 -15.54 -12.45
CA SER A 101 6.91 -16.20 -13.75
C SER A 101 5.85 -17.25 -14.12
N THR A 102 4.90 -17.56 -13.25
CA THR A 102 3.87 -18.58 -13.52
C THR A 102 2.94 -18.14 -14.66
N LYS A 103 2.36 -19.10 -15.39
CA LYS A 103 1.36 -18.81 -16.44
C LYS A 103 0.19 -17.98 -15.89
N ALA A 104 -0.26 -18.29 -14.67
CA ALA A 104 -1.29 -17.52 -13.97
C ALA A 104 -0.82 -16.08 -13.71
N SER A 105 0.40 -15.87 -13.21
CA SER A 105 0.93 -14.51 -12.97
C SER A 105 1.09 -13.71 -14.26
N VAL A 106 1.51 -14.35 -15.36
CA VAL A 106 1.53 -13.70 -16.69
C VAL A 106 0.11 -13.31 -17.12
N CYS A 107 -0.88 -14.18 -16.93
CA CYS A 107 -2.28 -13.88 -17.22
C CYS A 107 -2.81 -12.71 -16.36
N LEU A 108 -2.52 -12.72 -15.06
CA LEU A 108 -2.89 -11.64 -14.13
C LEU A 108 -2.34 -10.29 -14.59
N ARG A 109 -1.08 -10.23 -15.04
CA ARG A 109 -0.47 -9.00 -15.52
C ARG A 109 -0.98 -8.54 -16.88
N THR A 110 -1.17 -9.47 -17.82
CA THR A 110 -1.39 -9.15 -19.24
C THR A 110 -2.87 -9.12 -19.63
N LYS A 111 -3.69 -10.08 -19.17
CA LYS A 111 -5.13 -10.15 -19.46
C LYS A 111 -5.94 -9.43 -18.40
N HIS A 112 -5.74 -9.76 -17.12
CA HIS A 112 -6.51 -9.14 -16.02
C HIS A 112 -6.08 -7.72 -15.70
N LYS A 113 -4.84 -7.34 -16.09
CA LYS A 113 -4.23 -6.04 -15.81
C LYS A 113 -4.13 -5.70 -14.32
N ILE A 114 -4.02 -6.71 -13.45
CA ILE A 114 -3.85 -6.49 -12.01
C ILE A 114 -2.55 -5.73 -11.73
N ARG A 115 -2.66 -4.64 -10.97
CA ARG A 115 -1.58 -3.76 -10.52
C ARG A 115 -1.64 -3.52 -9.01
N THR A 116 -2.83 -3.41 -8.43
CA THR A 116 -2.98 -3.05 -7.02
C THR A 116 -3.41 -4.22 -6.14
N VAL A 117 -3.21 -4.07 -4.83
CA VAL A 117 -3.72 -5.01 -3.82
C VAL A 117 -5.24 -5.10 -3.90
N GLY A 118 -5.94 -3.97 -4.06
CA GLY A 118 -7.39 -3.91 -4.15
C GLY A 118 -7.96 -4.73 -5.31
N GLU A 119 -7.40 -4.57 -6.52
CA GLU A 119 -7.80 -5.36 -7.69
C GLU A 119 -7.56 -6.87 -7.47
N THR A 120 -6.50 -7.21 -6.75
CA THR A 120 -6.16 -8.59 -6.41
C THR A 120 -7.18 -9.18 -5.45
N VAL A 121 -7.57 -8.43 -4.41
CA VAL A 121 -8.65 -8.80 -3.48
C VAL A 121 -9.95 -9.01 -4.24
N ASP A 122 -10.36 -8.05 -5.07
CA ASP A 122 -11.62 -8.11 -5.82
C ASP A 122 -11.69 -9.34 -6.72
N LEU A 123 -10.56 -9.73 -7.35
CA LEU A 123 -10.48 -10.96 -8.14
C LEU A 123 -10.65 -12.21 -7.27
N THR A 124 -10.05 -12.25 -6.08
CA THR A 124 -10.18 -13.42 -5.18
C THR A 124 -11.58 -13.56 -4.60
N THR A 125 -12.25 -12.46 -4.27
CA THR A 125 -13.63 -12.47 -3.75
C THR A 125 -14.61 -13.02 -4.77
N LYS A 126 -14.37 -12.80 -6.08
CA LYS A 126 -15.24 -13.34 -7.13
C LYS A 126 -15.36 -14.86 -7.14
N ILE A 127 -14.38 -15.60 -6.62
CA ILE A 127 -14.39 -17.08 -6.62
C ILE A 127 -14.75 -17.67 -5.25
N GLN A 128 -15.28 -16.87 -4.32
CA GLN A 128 -15.73 -17.34 -3.01
C GLN A 128 -17.19 -17.80 -2.99
N ASP A 129 -17.83 -17.91 -4.16
CA ASP A 129 -19.18 -18.45 -4.32
C ASP A 129 -19.26 -19.92 -3.83
N GLU A 130 -20.35 -20.29 -3.14
CA GLU A 130 -20.57 -21.66 -2.67
C GLU A 130 -20.62 -22.68 -3.83
N ALA A 131 -21.08 -22.26 -5.01
CA ALA A 131 -21.11 -23.09 -6.21
C ALA A 131 -19.73 -23.21 -6.89
N HIS A 132 -18.70 -22.53 -6.39
CA HIS A 132 -17.37 -22.56 -6.97
C HIS A 132 -16.69 -23.91 -6.76
N THR A 133 -16.08 -24.45 -7.82
CA THR A 133 -15.30 -25.68 -7.79
C THR A 133 -13.85 -25.41 -8.17
N GLN A 134 -12.91 -26.19 -7.63
CA GLN A 134 -11.47 -26.06 -7.91
C GLN A 134 -11.09 -26.59 -9.30
N SER A 135 -11.79 -26.13 -10.33
CA SER A 135 -11.68 -26.59 -11.71
C SER A 135 -11.49 -25.42 -12.67
N SER A 136 -10.74 -25.66 -13.75
CA SER A 136 -10.59 -24.70 -14.86
C SER A 136 -11.90 -24.49 -15.64
N VAL A 137 -12.82 -25.45 -15.57
CA VAL A 137 -14.13 -25.42 -16.25
C VAL A 137 -15.30 -25.09 -15.31
N CYS A 138 -15.02 -24.58 -14.10
CA CYS A 138 -16.08 -24.18 -13.17
C CYS A 138 -17.03 -23.15 -13.81
N GLU A 139 -18.34 -23.39 -13.72
CA GLU A 139 -19.38 -22.56 -14.34
C GLU A 139 -20.09 -21.64 -13.33
N CYS A 140 -19.51 -21.42 -12.15
CA CYS A 140 -20.07 -20.46 -11.19
C CYS A 140 -20.07 -19.03 -11.77
N THR A 141 -20.94 -18.18 -11.21
CA THR A 141 -21.13 -16.80 -11.65
C THR A 141 -19.80 -16.04 -11.74
N GLY A 142 -18.98 -16.14 -10.70
CA GLY A 142 -17.68 -15.47 -10.65
C GLY A 142 -16.69 -15.94 -11.70
N CYS A 143 -16.59 -17.25 -11.95
CA CYS A 143 -15.73 -17.78 -13.00
C CYS A 143 -16.22 -17.35 -14.39
N ASN A 144 -17.53 -17.35 -14.64
CA ASN A 144 -18.10 -16.93 -15.92
C ASN A 144 -17.90 -15.42 -16.18
N GLU A 145 -18.08 -14.57 -15.17
CA GLU A 145 -17.72 -13.15 -15.26
C GLU A 145 -16.24 -12.96 -15.59
N ILE A 146 -15.36 -13.74 -14.95
CA ILE A 146 -13.93 -13.67 -15.22
C ILE A 146 -13.62 -14.02 -16.68
N ARG A 147 -14.23 -15.09 -17.21
CA ARG A 147 -14.07 -15.49 -18.62
C ARG A 147 -14.61 -14.44 -19.57
N ALA A 148 -15.81 -13.93 -19.31
CA ALA A 148 -16.48 -12.96 -20.15
C ALA A 148 -15.68 -11.65 -20.26
N LYS A 149 -15.22 -11.13 -19.12
CA LYS A 149 -14.54 -9.84 -19.00
C LYS A 149 -13.09 -9.87 -19.49
N TRP A 150 -12.30 -10.87 -19.09
CA TRP A 150 -10.85 -10.88 -19.34
C TRP A 150 -10.38 -11.94 -20.34
N LYS A 151 -11.30 -12.74 -20.91
CA LYS A 151 -10.98 -13.87 -21.79
C LYS A 151 -9.94 -14.81 -21.15
N CYS A 152 -10.10 -15.03 -19.85
CA CYS A 152 -9.25 -15.90 -19.05
C CYS A 152 -9.68 -17.36 -19.22
N GLU A 153 -8.75 -18.24 -19.59
CA GLU A 153 -9.03 -19.68 -19.78
C GLU A 153 -9.07 -20.45 -18.46
N HIS A 154 -8.42 -19.93 -17.42
CA HIS A 154 -8.28 -20.61 -16.13
C HIS A 154 -8.58 -19.65 -14.95
N PRO A 155 -9.85 -19.25 -14.75
CA PRO A 155 -10.24 -18.32 -13.69
C PRO A 155 -9.77 -18.77 -12.30
N HIS A 156 -10.02 -20.03 -11.93
CA HIS A 156 -9.61 -20.59 -10.64
C HIS A 156 -8.10 -20.50 -10.42
N GLY A 157 -7.29 -20.86 -11.44
CA GLY A 157 -5.84 -20.80 -11.36
C GLY A 157 -5.31 -19.37 -11.18
N CYS A 158 -5.91 -18.39 -11.86
CA CYS A 158 -5.56 -16.98 -11.70
C CYS A 158 -5.95 -16.45 -10.32
N ALA A 159 -7.13 -16.79 -9.82
CA ALA A 159 -7.58 -16.37 -8.51
C ALA A 159 -6.79 -17.04 -7.37
N ASN A 160 -6.41 -18.32 -7.51
CA ASN A 160 -5.51 -18.97 -6.55
C ASN A 160 -4.11 -18.32 -6.56
N GLN A 161 -3.60 -17.96 -7.74
CA GLN A 161 -2.34 -17.22 -7.83
C GLN A 161 -2.44 -15.82 -7.20
N ALA A 162 -3.56 -15.13 -7.39
CA ALA A 162 -3.85 -13.85 -6.73
C ALA A 162 -3.90 -13.98 -5.20
N LYS A 163 -4.56 -15.04 -4.70
CA LYS A 163 -4.57 -15.37 -3.27
C LYS A 163 -3.15 -15.58 -2.73
N LYS A 164 -2.31 -16.36 -3.42
CA LYS A 164 -0.90 -16.56 -3.03
C LYS A 164 -0.11 -15.25 -2.93
N LEU A 165 -0.37 -14.28 -3.81
CA LEU A 165 0.26 -12.96 -3.71
C LEU A 165 -0.22 -12.22 -2.46
N LEU A 166 -1.52 -12.22 -2.18
CA LEU A 166 -2.07 -11.56 -0.99
C LEU A 166 -1.56 -12.22 0.31
N ASP A 167 -1.40 -13.54 0.32
CA ASP A 167 -0.90 -14.29 1.49
C ASP A 167 0.58 -13.98 1.82
N THR A 168 1.30 -13.24 0.96
CA THR A 168 2.63 -12.69 1.29
C THR A 168 2.57 -11.35 2.03
N LEU A 169 1.40 -10.71 2.08
CA LEU A 169 1.23 -9.44 2.77
C LEU A 169 1.12 -9.69 4.28
N PRO A 170 1.94 -9.00 5.11
CA PRO A 170 1.74 -9.03 6.55
C PRO A 170 0.44 -8.30 6.96
N PRO A 171 -0.11 -8.55 8.16
CA PRO A 171 -1.43 -8.03 8.56
C PRO A 171 -1.58 -6.51 8.43
N LYS A 172 -0.54 -5.74 8.79
CA LYS A 172 -0.50 -4.28 8.66
C LYS A 172 -0.70 -3.77 7.22
N TRP A 173 -0.34 -4.59 6.23
CA TRP A 173 -0.37 -4.25 4.82
C TRP A 173 -1.41 -5.06 4.03
N ASP A 174 -2.20 -5.90 4.70
CA ASP A 174 -3.25 -6.74 4.07
C ASP A 174 -4.65 -6.18 4.39
N PRO A 175 -5.38 -5.65 3.39
CA PRO A 175 -6.73 -5.13 3.58
C PRO A 175 -7.78 -6.23 3.79
N ARG A 176 -7.42 -7.50 3.93
CA ARG A 176 -8.30 -8.59 4.39
C ARG A 176 -8.24 -8.78 5.91
N SER A 177 -7.24 -8.21 6.57
CA SER A 177 -7.08 -8.30 8.02
C SER A 177 -8.13 -7.45 8.75
N GLU A 178 -8.34 -7.75 10.04
CA GLU A 178 -8.98 -6.84 10.98
C GLU A 178 -8.03 -5.67 11.25
N LEU A 179 -8.48 -4.44 11.00
CA LEU A 179 -7.69 -3.21 11.09
C LEU A 179 -8.26 -2.29 12.18
N PRO A 180 -7.45 -1.37 12.73
CA PRO A 180 -7.94 -0.42 13.73
C PRO A 180 -9.15 0.41 13.29
N GLU A 181 -9.25 0.74 12.01
CA GLU A 181 -10.44 1.43 11.47
C GLU A 181 -11.76 0.65 11.65
N ASP A 182 -11.74 -0.68 11.82
CA ASP A 182 -12.95 -1.49 12.00
C ASP A 182 -13.58 -1.32 13.39
N TYR A 183 -12.77 -0.99 14.39
CA TYR A 183 -13.20 -0.97 15.79
C TYR A 183 -12.97 0.38 16.50
N GLN A 184 -12.18 1.29 15.92
CA GLN A 184 -12.00 2.65 16.48
C GLN A 184 -13.19 3.58 16.21
N GLY A 185 -14.10 3.21 15.29
CA GLY A 185 -15.29 3.97 14.96
C GLY A 185 -15.02 5.33 14.30
N GLU A 186 -16.09 6.06 14.00
CA GLU A 186 -15.98 7.44 13.51
C GLU A 186 -15.68 8.39 14.66
N TYR A 187 -14.76 9.34 14.42
CA TYR A 187 -14.53 10.44 15.35
C TYR A 187 -15.75 11.37 15.32
N LYS A 188 -16.56 11.31 16.38
CA LYS A 188 -17.71 12.17 16.57
C LYS A 188 -17.29 13.39 17.37
N THR A 189 -17.15 14.54 16.71
CA THR A 189 -17.10 15.82 17.40
C THR A 189 -18.52 16.21 17.76
N SER A 190 -18.84 16.34 19.04
CA SER A 190 -20.15 16.83 19.45
C SER A 190 -20.27 18.33 19.14
N ARG A 191 -21.49 18.80 18.86
CA ARG A 191 -21.77 20.23 18.66
C ARG A 191 -21.54 21.08 19.92
N GLU A 192 -21.49 20.46 21.09
CA GLU A 192 -21.32 21.14 22.39
C GLU A 192 -19.85 21.43 22.71
N GLU A 193 -18.93 20.53 22.36
CA GLU A 193 -17.47 20.72 22.57
C GLU A 193 -16.90 21.91 21.79
N ASN A 194 -17.42 22.15 20.58
CA ASN A 194 -17.05 23.30 19.76
C ASN A 194 -17.43 24.66 20.38
N ARG A 195 -18.38 24.72 21.32
CA ARG A 195 -18.79 25.98 21.97
C ARG A 195 -17.80 26.47 23.03
N ASN A 196 -17.06 25.54 23.65
CA ASN A 196 -16.13 25.84 24.74
C ASN A 196 -14.66 25.88 24.29
N ASN A 197 -14.40 25.86 22.97
CA ASN A 197 -13.06 25.77 22.39
C ASN A 197 -12.28 24.51 22.83
N ILE A 198 -12.98 23.48 23.30
CA ILE A 198 -12.40 22.18 23.69
C ILE A 198 -12.40 21.30 22.45
N LYS A 199 -11.21 20.88 22.00
CA LYS A 199 -11.06 19.92 20.91
C LYS A 199 -10.77 18.54 21.52
N PRO A 200 -11.67 17.55 21.37
CA PRO A 200 -11.41 16.22 21.89
C PRO A 200 -10.20 15.62 21.17
N PHE A 201 -9.30 14.98 21.93
CA PHE A 201 -8.12 14.34 21.37
C PHE A 201 -8.56 13.19 20.45
N ASP A 202 -8.10 13.21 19.19
CA ASP A 202 -8.34 12.10 18.27
C ASP A 202 -7.37 10.95 18.57
N LYS A 203 -7.87 9.93 19.28
CA LYS A 203 -7.11 8.74 19.66
C LYS A 203 -6.88 7.74 18.51
N ARG A 204 -7.36 8.03 17.30
CA ARG A 204 -7.21 7.12 16.16
C ARG A 204 -5.76 7.11 15.69
N ILE A 205 -5.27 5.91 15.38
CA ILE A 205 -3.88 5.70 14.92
C ILE A 205 -3.78 5.41 13.42
N THR A 206 -4.93 5.26 12.77
CA THR A 206 -5.03 4.91 11.36
C THR A 206 -4.65 6.11 10.50
N THR A 207 -3.60 5.96 9.71
CA THR A 207 -3.27 6.94 8.68
C THR A 207 -4.31 6.84 7.56
N ALA A 208 -5.02 7.94 7.31
CA ALA A 208 -6.01 8.08 6.24
C ALA A 208 -5.53 9.05 5.16
N GLY A 209 -6.19 9.05 4.00
CA GLY A 209 -5.85 9.92 2.87
C GLY A 209 -5.33 9.14 1.67
N SER A 210 -4.25 9.64 1.07
CA SER A 210 -3.61 9.11 -0.12
C SER A 210 -2.42 8.21 0.19
N ILE A 211 -1.87 7.54 -0.83
CA ILE A 211 -0.61 6.79 -0.68
C ILE A 211 0.53 7.70 -0.19
N SER A 212 0.53 8.99 -0.55
CA SER A 212 1.57 9.94 -0.14
C SER A 212 1.73 9.99 1.38
N ASP A 213 0.63 9.80 2.09
CA ASP A 213 0.53 9.96 3.55
C ASP A 213 1.19 8.83 4.32
N ILE A 214 1.65 7.75 3.65
CA ILE A 214 2.41 6.66 4.27
C ILE A 214 3.91 6.93 4.32
N PHE A 215 4.41 7.92 3.58
CA PHE A 215 5.85 8.18 3.54
C PHE A 215 6.29 8.89 4.81
N ARG A 216 7.38 8.40 5.41
CA ARG A 216 8.05 9.02 6.55
C ARG A 216 9.50 9.27 6.20
N ILE A 217 9.99 10.44 6.61
CA ILE A 217 11.39 10.86 6.51
C ILE A 217 11.92 11.12 7.91
N PHE A 218 13.23 11.32 8.02
CA PHE A 218 13.94 11.38 9.29
C PHE A 218 13.77 10.11 10.12
N THR A 219 13.64 8.97 9.45
CA THR A 219 13.58 7.67 10.12
C THR A 219 14.98 7.13 10.36
N ASP A 220 15.13 6.39 11.46
CA ASP A 220 16.37 5.69 11.76
C ASP A 220 16.46 4.39 10.91
N PRO A 221 17.46 4.26 10.02
CA PRO A 221 17.62 3.08 9.19
C PRO A 221 17.93 1.81 9.99
N ASP A 222 18.46 1.92 11.21
CA ASP A 222 18.79 0.79 12.06
C ASP A 222 17.59 0.32 12.89
N THR A 223 16.56 1.16 13.03
CA THR A 223 15.30 0.80 13.68
C THR A 223 14.45 -0.07 12.75
N LYS A 224 14.19 -1.31 13.17
CA LYS A 224 13.30 -2.24 12.45
C LYS A 224 11.86 -1.76 12.51
N THR A 225 11.21 -1.67 11.35
CA THR A 225 9.77 -1.44 11.25
C THR A 225 9.02 -2.67 11.77
N THR A 226 7.86 -2.44 12.40
CA THR A 226 6.95 -3.53 12.76
C THR A 226 5.84 -3.67 11.74
N ASN A 227 5.59 -4.91 11.34
CA ASN A 227 4.50 -5.33 10.47
C ASN A 227 3.32 -5.93 11.26
N GLN A 228 3.38 -5.84 12.59
CA GLN A 228 2.28 -6.18 13.49
C GLN A 228 1.41 -4.95 13.76
N LEU A 229 0.10 -5.17 13.84
CA LEU A 229 -0.85 -4.15 14.28
C LEU A 229 -0.94 -4.18 15.81
N PRO A 230 -0.98 -3.01 16.48
CA PRO A 230 -1.27 -2.97 17.92
C PRO A 230 -2.71 -3.41 18.18
N ASN A 231 -2.93 -4.09 19.30
CA ASN A 231 -4.28 -4.35 19.78
C ASN A 231 -4.79 -3.13 20.55
N LEU A 232 -5.67 -2.33 19.92
CA LEU A 232 -6.27 -1.13 20.51
C LEU A 232 -7.75 -1.29 20.81
N LYS A 233 -8.24 -2.52 20.96
CA LYS A 233 -9.60 -2.76 21.41
C LYS A 233 -9.70 -2.29 22.86
N GLU A 234 -10.50 -1.25 23.09
CA GLU A 234 -10.61 -0.65 24.42
C GLU A 234 -11.20 -1.67 25.42
N PRO A 235 -10.59 -1.83 26.60
CA PRO A 235 -11.29 -2.43 27.74
C PRO A 235 -12.51 -1.58 28.07
N ALA A 236 -13.58 -2.21 28.55
CA ALA A 236 -14.81 -1.53 28.97
C ALA A 236 -14.64 -0.77 30.31
N GLU A 237 -13.55 -0.03 30.49
CA GLU A 237 -13.29 0.76 31.69
C GLU A 237 -13.64 2.23 31.48
N ILE A 238 -14.31 2.80 32.49
CA ILE A 238 -14.70 4.20 32.55
C ILE A 238 -13.42 5.01 32.78
N LEU A 239 -12.91 5.64 31.73
CA LEU A 239 -11.80 6.59 31.83
C LEU A 239 -12.33 7.92 32.38
N GLU A 240 -11.68 8.44 33.42
CA GLU A 240 -11.88 9.82 33.87
C GLU A 240 -11.32 10.79 32.82
N ASP A 241 -12.01 11.91 32.60
CA ASP A 241 -11.56 12.93 31.65
C ASP A 241 -10.27 13.60 32.15
N VAL A 242 -9.20 13.49 31.36
CA VAL A 242 -7.92 14.19 31.61
C VAL A 242 -7.84 15.41 30.72
N VAL A 243 -7.79 16.60 31.32
CA VAL A 243 -7.57 17.86 30.60
C VAL A 243 -6.09 18.23 30.65
N ALA A 244 -5.48 18.40 29.48
CA ALA A 244 -4.12 18.89 29.32
C ALA A 244 -4.11 20.20 28.54
N ALA A 245 -3.27 21.16 28.95
CA ALA A 245 -3.07 22.43 28.24
C ALA A 245 -1.75 22.38 27.46
N THR A 246 -1.76 22.84 26.21
CA THR A 246 -0.55 23.06 25.40
C THR A 246 -0.30 24.56 25.25
N ASP A 247 0.95 24.94 24.97
CA ASP A 247 1.37 26.33 24.77
C ASP A 247 1.04 26.89 23.38
N GLY A 248 0.23 26.19 22.58
CA GLY A 248 -0.16 26.58 21.22
C GLY A 248 0.81 26.15 20.11
N SER A 249 1.91 25.46 20.42
CA SER A 249 2.91 25.03 19.43
C SER A 249 2.46 23.93 18.44
N CYS A 250 1.27 23.34 18.64
CA CYS A 250 0.75 22.21 17.87
C CYS A 250 -0.35 22.57 16.85
N GLU A 251 -0.61 23.86 16.60
CA GLU A 251 -1.58 24.26 15.57
C GLU A 251 -1.11 23.82 14.16
N ASN A 252 -2.06 23.33 13.36
CA ASN A 252 -1.86 22.89 11.97
C ASN A 252 -0.81 21.79 11.75
N ASN A 253 -0.50 20.96 12.75
CA ASN A 253 0.39 19.79 12.60
C ASN A 253 1.77 20.12 11.97
N GLY A 254 2.21 21.39 12.08
CA GLY A 254 3.43 21.87 11.43
C GLY A 254 3.36 22.02 9.90
N GLU A 255 2.18 22.05 9.28
CA GLU A 255 2.01 22.22 7.83
C GLU A 255 2.27 23.66 7.33
N GLU A 256 2.41 24.64 8.22
CA GLU A 256 2.67 26.05 7.88
C GLU A 256 4.15 26.40 7.61
N ASN A 257 5.05 25.41 7.50
CA ASN A 257 6.48 25.62 7.18
C ASN A 257 6.93 25.05 5.82
#